data_AF-A0AAW0NXI1-F1
#
_entry.id   AF-A0AAW0NXI1-F1
#
_cell.length_a   1.000
_cell.length_b   1.000
_cell.length_c   1.000
_cell.angle_alpha   90.00
_cell.angle_beta   90.00
_cell.angle_gamma   90.00
#
_symmetry.space_group_name_H-M   'P 1'
#
loop_
_entity.id
_entity.type
_entity.pdbx_description
1 polymer ?
#
loop_
_entity_poly.entity_id
_entity_poly.type
_entity_poly.pdbx_seq_one_letter_code
_entity_poly.pdbx_strand_id
1 'polypeptide(L)'
;MGNGTPCTLKQNHPRSTSVLYVCHPEAKHEILSVAEVTTCEYEVVVLTPLLCDHPKYRFKTSPVNAIFCQALSGSPLQPQRLTQLDKEREEQLKPPFSSSVSETREVRQDEAPPVREEAFSSTHKPMTVGGQAQVTVGTTHISRLTDEQLIKDFLSGSYCLHGGVGWWKYEFCYGKHVHQYHEDKEQGKNIVVVGSWNVEEHIDWAKKNVARSYQLKEDGVQKVKLVSHFYGHGDVCDLTSKPRQVVVKLKCKESESPHAVTVYMLEPQTCQYVLGVESPVICKVLDTADEHGLLSVSS
;
A
#
# COMPACT_ATOMS: atom_id res chain seq x y z
N MET A 1 -9.24 -5.51 -35.87
CA MET A 1 -9.54 -4.55 -36.95
C MET A 1 -8.38 -4.56 -37.94
N GLY A 2 -8.66 -4.71 -39.23
CA GLY A 2 -7.66 -4.69 -40.31
C GLY A 2 -7.88 -3.52 -41.27
N ASN A 3 -6.95 -3.33 -42.22
CA ASN A 3 -6.94 -2.25 -43.22
C ASN A 3 -6.53 -0.85 -42.71
N GLY A 4 -5.61 -0.78 -41.76
CA GLY A 4 -4.96 0.47 -41.38
C GLY A 4 -4.03 1.01 -42.47
N THR A 5 -3.41 2.17 -42.23
CA THR A 5 -2.47 2.78 -43.16
C THR A 5 -1.32 1.82 -43.51
N PRO A 6 -0.82 1.81 -44.77
CA PRO A 6 0.25 0.90 -45.19
C PRO A 6 1.51 1.06 -44.34
N CYS A 7 2.06 -0.06 -43.90
CA CYS A 7 3.29 -0.12 -43.14
C CYS A 7 4.49 -0.30 -44.08
N THR A 8 5.34 0.73 -44.17
CA THR A 8 6.55 0.69 -45.00
C THR A 8 7.54 -0.39 -44.55
N LEU A 9 7.53 -0.75 -43.26
CA LEU A 9 8.40 -1.76 -42.67
C LEU A 9 7.92 -3.21 -42.89
N LYS A 10 6.66 -3.42 -43.31
CA LYS A 10 6.08 -4.73 -43.65
C LYS A 10 5.62 -4.78 -45.10
N GLN A 11 6.48 -4.37 -46.05
CA GLN A 11 6.18 -4.47 -47.50
C GLN A 11 4.81 -3.85 -47.87
N ASN A 12 4.48 -2.70 -47.27
CA ASN A 12 3.19 -2.00 -47.43
C ASN A 12 1.94 -2.79 -47.02
N HIS A 13 2.06 -3.86 -46.23
CA HIS A 13 0.90 -4.47 -45.60
C HIS A 13 0.21 -3.45 -44.68
N PRO A 14 -1.14 -3.42 -44.66
CA PRO A 14 -1.88 -2.49 -43.82
C PRO A 14 -1.64 -2.76 -42.35
N ARG A 15 -1.45 -1.70 -41.56
CA ARG A 15 -1.43 -1.80 -40.09
C ARG A 15 -2.70 -2.51 -39.59
N SER A 16 -2.56 -3.31 -38.55
CA SER A 16 -3.70 -3.99 -37.92
C SER A 16 -3.75 -3.71 -36.43
N THR A 17 -4.95 -3.79 -35.84
CA THR A 17 -5.15 -3.52 -34.41
C THR A 17 -6.09 -4.54 -33.80
N SER A 18 -5.64 -5.20 -32.74
CA SER A 18 -6.47 -6.04 -31.87
C SER A 18 -6.94 -5.21 -30.68
N VAL A 19 -8.25 -5.17 -30.44
CA VAL A 19 -8.84 -4.43 -29.32
C VAL A 19 -9.36 -5.44 -28.30
N LEU A 20 -8.79 -5.42 -27.10
CA LEU A 20 -9.22 -6.22 -25.98
C LEU A 20 -10.08 -5.38 -25.04
N TYR A 21 -11.32 -5.79 -24.85
CA TYR A 21 -12.20 -5.18 -23.85
C TYR A 21 -12.13 -5.98 -22.56
N VAL A 22 -11.84 -5.29 -21.46
CA VAL A 22 -11.73 -5.88 -20.13
C VAL A 22 -12.81 -5.30 -19.23
N CYS A 23 -13.54 -6.17 -18.53
CA CYS A 23 -14.47 -5.75 -17.49
C CYS A 23 -13.71 -5.01 -16.38
N HIS A 24 -14.09 -3.77 -16.13
CA HIS A 24 -13.64 -3.01 -14.97
C HIS A 24 -14.84 -2.22 -14.40
N PRO A 25 -15.38 -2.61 -13.22
CA PRO A 25 -16.63 -2.04 -12.69
C PRO A 25 -16.61 -0.51 -12.50
N GLU A 26 -15.42 0.06 -12.31
CA GLU A 26 -15.24 1.47 -11.98
C GLU A 26 -14.67 2.29 -13.15
N ALA A 27 -14.43 1.68 -14.32
CA ALA A 27 -13.87 2.40 -15.46
C ALA A 27 -14.92 3.28 -16.14
N LYS A 28 -14.49 4.37 -16.78
CA LYS A 28 -15.36 5.28 -17.55
C LYS A 28 -15.18 5.11 -19.06
N HIS A 29 -15.06 3.87 -19.54
CA HIS A 29 -14.80 3.55 -20.95
C HIS A 29 -13.49 4.14 -21.48
N GLU A 30 -12.39 3.83 -20.81
CA GLU A 30 -11.09 4.41 -21.12
C GLU A 30 -10.12 3.38 -21.72
N ILE A 31 -9.18 3.89 -22.51
CA ILE A 31 -8.08 3.08 -23.05
C ILE A 31 -7.03 2.95 -21.95
N LEU A 32 -6.80 1.73 -21.47
CA LEU A 32 -5.74 1.42 -20.50
C LEU A 32 -4.37 1.48 -21.16
N SER A 33 -4.22 0.89 -22.35
CA SER A 33 -2.95 0.81 -23.04
C SER A 33 -3.11 0.72 -24.55
N VAL A 34 -2.09 1.20 -25.26
CA VAL A 34 -1.86 0.99 -26.70
C VAL A 34 -0.41 0.58 -26.84
N ALA A 35 -0.18 -0.61 -27.40
CA ALA A 35 1.16 -1.15 -27.60
C ALA A 35 1.31 -1.65 -29.04
N GLU A 36 2.49 -1.50 -29.62
CA GLU A 36 2.87 -2.16 -30.86
C GLU A 36 3.52 -3.49 -30.48
N VAL A 37 2.78 -4.59 -30.61
CA VAL A 37 3.20 -5.93 -30.15
C VAL A 37 4.13 -6.60 -31.16
N THR A 38 3.89 -6.37 -32.45
CA THR A 38 4.84 -6.65 -33.53
C THR A 38 4.80 -5.49 -34.50
N THR A 39 5.81 -5.36 -35.37
CA THR A 39 5.88 -4.23 -36.31
C THR A 39 4.57 -4.07 -37.08
N CYS A 40 3.94 -2.90 -36.91
CA CYS A 40 2.67 -2.51 -37.49
C CYS A 40 1.44 -3.33 -37.10
N GLU A 41 1.53 -4.06 -35.98
CA GLU A 41 0.41 -4.72 -35.31
C GLU A 41 0.26 -4.16 -33.91
N TYR A 42 -0.90 -3.58 -33.65
CA TYR A 42 -1.18 -2.88 -32.40
C TYR A 42 -2.13 -3.69 -31.54
N GLU A 43 -1.92 -3.66 -30.24
CA GLU A 43 -2.87 -4.14 -29.24
C GLU A 43 -3.36 -2.95 -28.41
N VAL A 44 -4.67 -2.84 -28.26
CA VAL A 44 -5.33 -1.80 -27.47
C VAL A 44 -6.16 -2.46 -26.39
N VAL A 45 -5.94 -2.09 -25.13
CA VAL A 45 -6.74 -2.58 -24.01
C VAL A 45 -7.70 -1.48 -23.57
N VAL A 46 -8.99 -1.78 -23.57
CA VAL A 46 -10.06 -0.86 -23.19
C VAL A 46 -10.76 -1.38 -21.94
N LEU A 47 -10.83 -0.54 -20.91
CA LEU A 47 -11.58 -0.85 -19.69
C LEU A 47 -13.01 -0.35 -19.84
N THR A 48 -13.97 -1.23 -19.61
CA THR A 48 -15.38 -0.87 -19.66
C THR A 48 -16.20 -1.58 -18.57
N PRO A 49 -17.12 -0.86 -17.90
CA PRO A 49 -17.99 -1.46 -16.90
C PRO A 49 -19.09 -2.32 -17.54
N LEU A 50 -19.45 -2.09 -18.81
CA LEU A 50 -20.56 -2.80 -19.47
C LEU A 50 -20.34 -4.31 -19.59
N LEU A 51 -19.08 -4.75 -19.70
CA LEU A 51 -18.78 -6.17 -19.74
C LEU A 51 -19.00 -6.85 -18.39
N CYS A 52 -18.98 -6.10 -17.28
CA CYS A 52 -19.09 -6.66 -15.94
C CYS A 52 -20.50 -7.17 -15.58
N ASP A 53 -21.52 -6.77 -16.36
CA ASP A 53 -22.86 -7.31 -16.22
C ASP A 53 -22.96 -8.74 -16.76
N HIS A 54 -22.09 -9.09 -17.72
CA HIS A 54 -22.14 -10.41 -18.32
C HIS A 54 -21.38 -11.46 -17.48
N PRO A 55 -22.01 -12.60 -17.11
CA PRO A 55 -21.43 -13.58 -16.19
C PRO A 55 -20.09 -14.17 -16.61
N LYS A 56 -19.79 -14.21 -17.91
CA LYS A 56 -18.50 -14.71 -18.44
C LYS A 56 -17.33 -13.72 -18.32
N TYR A 57 -17.61 -12.44 -18.10
CA TYR A 57 -16.60 -11.37 -18.01
C TYR A 57 -16.53 -10.73 -16.62
N ARG A 58 -17.57 -10.92 -15.80
CA ARG A 58 -17.60 -10.50 -14.39
C ARG A 58 -16.52 -11.25 -13.59
N PHE A 59 -15.66 -10.50 -12.91
CA PHE A 59 -14.76 -11.06 -11.91
C PHE A 59 -15.60 -11.71 -10.79
N LYS A 60 -15.32 -12.98 -10.48
CA LYS A 60 -15.79 -13.59 -9.23
C LYS A 60 -14.96 -12.98 -8.11
N THR A 61 -15.51 -12.02 -7.38
CA THR A 61 -14.88 -11.56 -6.16
C THR A 61 -14.80 -12.76 -5.21
N SER A 62 -13.59 -13.06 -4.73
CA SER A 62 -13.46 -13.98 -3.60
C SER A 62 -14.27 -13.39 -2.45
N PRO A 63 -15.18 -14.14 -1.83
CA PRO A 63 -15.94 -13.61 -0.70
C PRO A 63 -14.95 -13.13 0.35
N VAL A 64 -15.02 -11.85 0.70
CA VAL A 64 -14.28 -11.29 1.82
C VAL A 64 -14.91 -11.88 3.06
N ASN A 65 -14.29 -12.92 3.61
CA ASN A 65 -14.72 -13.49 4.87
C ASN A 65 -14.26 -12.55 5.98
N ALA A 66 -15.19 -11.81 6.58
CA ALA A 66 -14.91 -11.05 7.78
C ALA A 66 -14.58 -12.04 8.91
N ILE A 67 -13.30 -12.11 9.30
CA ILE A 67 -12.85 -12.92 10.44
C ILE A 67 -13.07 -12.10 11.70
N PHE A 68 -14.09 -12.45 12.46
CA PHE A 68 -14.33 -11.88 13.78
C PHE A 68 -13.61 -12.72 14.83
N CYS A 69 -12.43 -12.25 15.25
CA CYS A 69 -11.72 -12.87 16.36
C CYS A 69 -12.38 -12.48 17.68
N GLN A 70 -12.77 -13.46 18.49
CA GLN A 70 -13.22 -13.27 19.86
C GLN A 70 -12.27 -14.00 20.80
N ALA A 71 -11.97 -13.39 21.95
CA ALA A 71 -11.21 -14.05 23.00
C ALA A 71 -12.02 -15.24 23.54
N LEU A 72 -11.39 -16.41 23.65
CA LEU A 72 -12.01 -17.58 24.28
C LEU A 72 -12.13 -17.36 25.79
N SER A 73 -13.08 -18.01 26.45
CA SER A 73 -13.23 -17.95 27.90
C SER A 73 -11.94 -18.38 28.61
N GLY A 74 -11.43 -17.55 29.52
CA GLY A 74 -10.14 -17.76 30.20
C GLY A 74 -8.92 -17.28 29.42
N SER A 75 -9.11 -16.69 28.23
CA SER A 75 -8.04 -15.99 27.53
C SER A 75 -7.62 -14.75 28.33
N PRO A 76 -6.32 -14.42 28.36
CA PRO A 76 -5.85 -13.21 29.00
C PRO A 76 -6.45 -11.98 28.31
N LEU A 77 -6.73 -10.93 29.08
CA LEU A 77 -7.30 -9.67 28.58
C LEU A 77 -6.41 -9.01 27.50
N GLN A 78 -5.13 -9.36 27.46
CA GLN A 78 -4.16 -8.91 26.48
C GLN A 78 -3.29 -10.10 26.02
N PRO A 79 -2.91 -10.19 24.73
CA PRO A 79 -2.03 -11.25 24.25
C PRO A 79 -0.69 -11.26 25.01
N GLN A 80 -0.25 -12.44 25.44
CA GLN A 80 1.00 -12.59 26.21
C GLN A 80 2.25 -12.09 25.47
N ARG A 81 2.29 -12.25 24.14
CA ARG A 81 3.37 -11.68 23.31
C ARG A 81 3.38 -10.15 23.33
N LEU A 82 2.20 -9.53 23.38
CA LEU A 82 2.11 -8.07 23.40
C LEU A 82 2.65 -7.54 24.74
N THR A 83 2.31 -8.19 25.85
CA THR A 83 2.85 -7.86 27.17
C THR A 83 4.36 -8.08 27.28
N GLN A 84 4.91 -9.09 26.61
CA GLN A 84 6.36 -9.29 26.53
C GLN A 84 7.06 -8.20 25.72
N LEU A 85 6.52 -7.83 24.56
CA LEU A 85 7.05 -6.75 23.73
C LEU A 85 7.00 -5.39 24.45
N ASP A 86 5.92 -5.10 25.17
CA ASP A 86 5.79 -3.87 25.94
C ASP A 86 6.86 -3.80 27.05
N LYS A 87 7.13 -4.93 27.72
CA LYS A 87 8.17 -5.02 28.75
C LYS A 87 9.59 -4.88 28.18
N GLU A 88 9.87 -5.51 27.05
CA GLU A 88 11.16 -5.37 26.34
C GLU A 88 11.39 -3.91 25.92
N ARG A 89 10.34 -3.23 25.47
CA ARG A 89 10.38 -1.81 25.11
C ARG A 89 10.68 -0.92 26.31
N GLU A 90 10.05 -1.17 27.46
CA GLU A 90 10.31 -0.44 28.70
C GLU A 90 11.74 -0.65 29.23
N GLU A 91 12.28 -1.86 29.10
CA GLU A 91 13.67 -2.15 29.50
C GLU A 91 14.69 -1.44 28.60
N GLN A 92 14.40 -1.31 27.29
CA GLN A 92 15.23 -0.55 26.36
C GLN A 92 15.18 0.98 26.59
N LEU A 93 14.12 1.47 27.24
CA LEU A 93 13.93 2.90 27.54
C LEU A 93 14.51 3.31 28.90
N LYS A 94 15.03 2.38 29.72
CA LYS A 94 15.63 2.70 31.03
C LYS A 94 17.08 3.22 30.87
N PRO A 95 17.40 4.44 31.37
CA PRO A 95 18.76 4.97 31.30
C PRO A 95 19.72 4.29 32.31
N PRO A 96 21.05 4.31 32.08
CA PRO A 96 22.00 3.40 32.76
C PRO A 96 22.43 3.78 34.19
N PHE A 97 21.84 4.79 34.84
CA PHE A 97 22.32 5.27 36.13
C PHE A 97 21.20 5.31 37.19
N SER A 98 20.96 4.17 37.85
CA SER A 98 20.37 4.16 39.21
C SER A 98 20.68 2.83 39.94
N SER A 99 21.96 2.53 40.18
CA SER A 99 22.31 1.45 41.10
C SER A 99 23.60 1.74 41.86
N SER A 100 23.50 2.60 42.88
CA SER A 100 24.30 2.65 44.11
C SER A 100 23.78 3.86 44.87
N VAL A 101 23.16 3.75 46.04
CA VAL A 101 23.84 3.57 47.33
C VAL A 101 22.88 2.93 48.34
N SER A 102 23.35 1.94 49.09
CA SER A 102 22.74 1.49 50.35
C SER A 102 23.66 1.83 51.53
N GLU A 103 23.03 2.25 52.65
CA GLU A 103 23.55 2.42 54.03
C GLU A 103 24.49 3.64 54.27
N THR A 104 24.37 4.51 55.28
CA THR A 104 23.68 4.55 56.58
C THR A 104 23.74 5.99 57.16
N ARG A 105 22.69 6.51 57.83
CA ARG A 105 22.69 7.34 59.09
C ARG A 105 21.50 8.31 59.25
N GLU A 106 20.61 7.94 60.18
CA GLU A 106 20.01 8.68 61.30
C GLU A 106 19.39 10.11 61.19
N VAL A 107 18.05 10.13 61.39
CA VAL A 107 17.26 10.82 62.46
C VAL A 107 16.68 12.26 62.24
N ARG A 108 15.32 12.29 62.23
CA ARG A 108 14.30 13.33 62.61
C ARG A 108 14.11 14.54 61.66
N GLN A 109 12.92 15.09 61.40
CA GLN A 109 11.63 15.17 62.13
C GLN A 109 10.48 15.63 61.19
N ASP A 110 9.22 15.41 61.59
CA ASP A 110 7.93 16.01 61.15
C ASP A 110 7.48 15.81 59.67
N GLU A 111 6.23 15.48 59.30
CA GLU A 111 4.90 15.55 59.91
C GLU A 111 3.88 14.73 59.05
N ALA A 112 2.73 14.35 59.66
CA ALA A 112 1.41 13.99 59.09
C ALA A 112 1.04 12.50 58.75
N PRO A 113 -0.24 12.09 58.99
CA PRO A 113 -0.69 10.69 59.14
C PRO A 113 -1.18 10.03 57.81
N PRO A 114 -1.39 8.69 57.78
CA PRO A 114 -1.68 7.99 56.53
C PRO A 114 -3.15 8.10 56.15
N VAL A 115 -3.43 8.75 55.02
CA VAL A 115 -4.73 8.67 54.36
C VAL A 115 -4.68 7.55 53.32
N ARG A 116 -5.61 6.62 53.46
CA ARG A 116 -5.82 5.43 52.62
C ARG A 116 -5.87 5.78 51.14
N GLU A 117 -5.10 5.07 50.32
CA GLU A 117 -5.34 5.01 48.88
C GLU A 117 -6.66 4.26 48.64
N GLU A 118 -7.67 5.00 48.21
CA GLU A 118 -8.95 4.45 47.78
C GLU A 118 -8.78 3.71 46.46
N ALA A 119 -9.04 2.41 46.51
CA ALA A 119 -9.28 1.59 45.34
C ALA A 119 -10.47 2.16 44.55
N PHE A 120 -10.24 2.67 43.35
CA PHE A 120 -11.31 2.86 42.38
C PHE A 120 -11.72 1.50 41.80
N SER A 121 -12.56 0.78 42.54
CA SER A 121 -13.42 -0.27 42.02
C SER A 121 -14.52 0.40 41.20
N SER A 122 -14.52 0.22 39.88
CA SER A 122 -15.75 0.40 39.08
C SER A 122 -16.35 -0.97 38.79
N THR A 123 -17.01 -1.52 39.80
CA THR A 123 -17.98 -2.60 39.61
C THR A 123 -19.34 -1.96 39.36
N HIS A 124 -19.76 -1.82 38.11
CA HIS A 124 -21.17 -1.58 37.81
C HIS A 124 -21.86 -2.89 37.44
N LYS A 125 -22.73 -3.34 38.36
CA LYS A 125 -23.70 -4.41 38.14
C LYS A 125 -24.70 -4.00 37.04
N PRO A 126 -25.20 -4.96 36.24
CA PRO A 126 -26.25 -4.67 35.27
C PRO A 126 -27.59 -4.49 35.97
N MET A 127 -28.27 -3.38 35.70
CA MET A 127 -29.71 -3.21 35.95
C MET A 127 -30.44 -3.30 34.60
N THR A 128 -31.32 -4.28 34.46
CA THR A 128 -32.26 -4.40 33.34
C THR A 128 -33.58 -3.71 33.68
N VAL A 129 -33.96 -2.70 32.90
CA VAL A 129 -35.36 -2.30 32.69
C VAL A 129 -35.53 -1.83 31.24
N GLY A 130 -36.22 -2.64 30.43
CA GLY A 130 -37.07 -2.25 29.29
C GLY A 130 -36.52 -1.40 28.13
N GLY A 131 -36.22 -2.05 27.00
CA GLY A 131 -36.67 -1.59 25.67
C GLY A 131 -35.75 -0.67 24.85
N GLN A 132 -34.79 -1.29 24.14
CA GLN A 132 -34.11 -0.83 22.91
C GLN A 132 -33.31 0.50 22.94
N ALA A 133 -32.03 0.37 23.30
CA ALA A 133 -30.90 1.05 22.67
C ALA A 133 -29.99 -0.06 22.07
N GLN A 134 -29.09 0.15 21.10
CA GLN A 134 -27.92 1.01 21.24
C GLN A 134 -27.24 1.30 19.90
N VAL A 135 -26.91 2.58 19.72
CA VAL A 135 -25.78 3.07 18.93
C VAL A 135 -24.51 2.52 19.57
N THR A 136 -23.72 1.73 18.83
CA THR A 136 -22.43 1.23 19.29
C THR A 136 -21.34 2.29 19.13
N VAL A 137 -20.95 2.90 20.26
CA VAL A 137 -19.71 3.69 20.41
C VAL A 137 -18.59 2.71 20.77
N GLY A 138 -17.54 2.61 19.96
CA GLY A 138 -16.36 1.79 20.34
C GLY A 138 -15.34 1.37 19.28
N THR A 139 -15.44 1.74 17.99
CA THR A 139 -14.52 1.21 16.95
C THR A 139 -13.88 2.24 16.02
N THR A 140 -14.27 3.52 16.06
CA THR A 140 -13.75 4.54 15.14
C THR A 140 -12.35 5.07 15.49
N HIS A 141 -11.93 4.97 16.75
CA HIS A 141 -10.62 5.45 17.19
C HIS A 141 -9.50 4.44 16.91
N ILE A 142 -9.80 3.15 17.01
CA ILE A 142 -8.85 2.05 16.75
C ILE A 142 -8.51 1.99 15.26
N SER A 143 -9.50 2.16 14.37
CA SER A 143 -9.30 2.20 12.92
C SER A 143 -8.51 3.42 12.43
N ARG A 144 -8.67 4.59 13.07
CA ARG A 144 -7.84 5.78 12.77
C ARG A 144 -6.38 5.61 13.20
N LEU A 145 -6.15 5.04 14.39
CA LEU A 145 -4.81 4.75 14.90
C LEU A 145 -4.08 3.71 14.04
N THR A 146 -4.79 2.71 13.50
CA THR A 146 -4.20 1.74 12.56
C THR A 146 -3.86 2.37 11.22
N ASP A 147 -4.64 3.35 10.75
CA ASP A 147 -4.40 4.00 9.46
C ASP A 147 -3.16 4.90 9.47
N GLU A 148 -2.95 5.70 10.53
CA GLU A 148 -1.75 6.54 10.66
C GLU A 148 -0.48 5.70 10.81
N GLN A 149 -0.57 4.62 11.60
CA GLN A 149 0.54 3.69 11.75
C GLN A 149 0.85 2.99 10.41
N LEU A 150 -0.17 2.55 9.67
CA LEU A 150 0.00 1.96 8.34
C LEU A 150 0.66 2.93 7.36
N ILE A 151 0.32 4.22 7.39
CA ILE A 151 0.98 5.25 6.57
C ILE A 151 2.45 5.38 6.95
N LYS A 152 2.76 5.47 8.24
CA LYS A 152 4.16 5.56 8.72
C LYS A 152 4.95 4.32 8.32
N ASP A 153 4.36 3.14 8.46
CA ASP A 153 4.98 1.87 8.10
C ASP A 153 5.19 1.76 6.59
N PHE A 154 4.22 2.19 5.80
CA PHE A 154 4.35 2.28 4.35
C PHE A 154 5.46 3.25 3.94
N LEU A 155 5.44 4.50 4.40
CA LEU A 155 6.43 5.52 4.00
C LEU A 155 7.85 5.26 4.53
N SER A 156 8.00 4.52 5.64
CA SER A 156 9.30 4.02 6.11
C SER A 156 9.78 2.77 5.36
N GLY A 157 8.92 2.19 4.52
CA GLY A 157 9.15 0.94 3.83
C GLY A 157 9.18 -0.28 4.76
N SER A 158 8.69 -0.19 6.00
CA SER A 158 8.52 -1.36 6.89
C SER A 158 7.32 -2.21 6.44
N TYR A 159 6.31 -1.59 5.84
CA TYR A 159 5.18 -2.25 5.20
C TYR A 159 5.25 -2.12 3.68
N CYS A 160 5.03 -3.24 3.00
CA CYS A 160 5.06 -3.32 1.54
C CYS A 160 3.67 -3.63 0.99
N LEU A 161 3.37 -3.04 -0.16
CA LEU A 161 2.14 -3.29 -0.89
C LEU A 161 2.36 -4.49 -1.80
N HIS A 162 1.50 -5.50 -1.65
CA HIS A 162 1.55 -6.72 -2.44
C HIS A 162 0.34 -6.79 -3.38
N GLY A 163 0.54 -7.35 -4.57
CA GLY A 163 -0.54 -7.55 -5.53
C GLY A 163 -0.12 -8.39 -6.72
N GLY A 164 -0.88 -8.31 -7.81
CA GLY A 164 -0.66 -9.09 -9.03
C GLY A 164 -1.66 -10.23 -9.23
N VAL A 165 -2.00 -10.46 -10.49
CA VAL A 165 -3.02 -11.43 -10.94
C VAL A 165 -2.38 -12.59 -11.68
N GLY A 166 -2.95 -13.78 -11.54
CA GLY A 166 -2.41 -14.98 -12.17
C GLY A 166 -1.03 -15.38 -11.62
N TRP A 167 -0.14 -15.77 -12.54
CA TRP A 167 1.21 -16.30 -12.26
C TRP A 167 2.12 -15.29 -11.55
N TRP A 168 2.10 -14.03 -11.99
CA TRP A 168 2.98 -13.00 -11.45
C TRP A 168 2.38 -12.31 -10.24
N LYS A 169 3.21 -12.16 -9.22
CA LYS A 169 2.99 -11.35 -8.03
C LYS A 169 4.04 -10.26 -7.95
N TYR A 170 3.66 -9.17 -7.30
CA TYR A 170 4.50 -8.00 -7.12
C TYR A 170 4.50 -7.59 -5.67
N GLU A 171 5.64 -7.07 -5.22
CA GLU A 171 5.84 -6.47 -3.92
C GLU A 171 6.51 -5.12 -4.13
N PHE A 172 5.91 -4.08 -3.56
CA PHE A 172 6.43 -2.73 -3.60
C PHE A 172 6.61 -2.20 -2.19
N CYS A 173 7.86 -1.92 -1.83
CA CYS A 173 8.23 -1.30 -0.56
C CYS A 173 8.69 0.13 -0.85
N TYR A 174 7.94 1.12 -0.38
CA TYR A 174 8.24 2.53 -0.63
C TYR A 174 9.64 2.89 -0.11
N GLY A 175 10.43 3.57 -0.94
CA GLY A 175 11.79 3.99 -0.61
C GLY A 175 12.78 2.82 -0.47
N LYS A 176 12.42 1.60 -0.90
CA LYS A 176 13.30 0.42 -0.82
C LYS A 176 13.43 -0.31 -2.15
N HIS A 177 12.39 -1.00 -2.60
CA HIS A 177 12.49 -1.89 -3.76
C HIS A 177 11.14 -2.25 -4.38
N VAL A 178 11.22 -2.76 -5.60
CA VAL A 178 10.15 -3.42 -6.34
C VAL A 178 10.62 -4.81 -6.69
N HIS A 179 9.87 -5.82 -6.22
CA HIS A 179 10.10 -7.21 -6.55
C HIS A 179 8.96 -7.76 -7.40
N GLN A 180 9.32 -8.57 -8.38
CA GLN A 180 8.41 -9.47 -9.08
C GLN A 180 8.70 -10.89 -8.62
N TYR A 181 7.67 -11.68 -8.36
CA TYR A 181 7.86 -13.07 -8.01
C TYR A 181 6.72 -13.95 -8.48
N HIS A 182 6.99 -15.25 -8.56
CA HIS A 182 5.96 -16.28 -8.60
C HIS A 182 6.36 -17.39 -7.62
N GLU A 183 5.37 -18.14 -7.15
CA GLU A 183 5.59 -19.25 -6.23
C GLU A 183 5.12 -20.53 -6.90
N ASP A 184 6.05 -21.46 -7.06
CA ASP A 184 5.75 -22.83 -7.47
C ASP A 184 5.71 -23.73 -6.23
N LYS A 185 4.78 -24.68 -6.20
CA LYS A 185 4.60 -25.60 -5.06
C LYS A 185 5.81 -26.49 -4.83
N GLU A 186 6.60 -26.77 -5.87
CA GLU A 186 7.75 -27.67 -5.77
C GLU A 186 9.09 -26.94 -5.77
N GLN A 187 9.19 -25.82 -6.48
CA GLN A 187 10.46 -25.08 -6.66
C GLN A 187 10.59 -23.84 -5.76
N GLY A 188 9.53 -23.49 -5.02
CA GLY A 188 9.52 -22.34 -4.12
C GLY A 188 9.32 -21.02 -4.84
N LYS A 189 9.71 -19.92 -4.17
CA LYS A 189 9.51 -18.55 -4.63
C LYS A 189 10.69 -18.09 -5.49
N ASN A 190 10.43 -17.84 -6.78
CA ASN A 190 11.39 -17.20 -7.67
C ASN A 190 11.17 -15.68 -7.63
N ILE A 191 12.18 -14.92 -7.22
CA ILE A 191 12.11 -13.47 -7.03
C ILE A 191 13.08 -12.79 -7.99
N VAL A 192 12.58 -11.79 -8.71
CA VAL A 192 13.35 -10.89 -9.57
C VAL A 192 13.28 -9.49 -8.97
N VAL A 193 14.43 -8.86 -8.78
CA VAL A 193 14.53 -7.45 -8.39
C VAL A 193 14.28 -6.60 -9.64
N VAL A 194 13.14 -5.92 -9.67
CA VAL A 194 12.78 -5.07 -10.81
C VAL A 194 13.45 -3.70 -10.70
N GLY A 195 13.56 -3.19 -9.47
CA GLY A 195 14.30 -1.98 -9.16
C GLY A 195 14.47 -1.77 -7.66
N SER A 196 15.53 -1.07 -7.31
CA SER A 196 15.95 -0.64 -5.98
C SER A 196 15.91 0.89 -5.90
N TRP A 197 15.57 1.41 -4.73
CA TRP A 197 15.48 2.84 -4.50
C TRP A 197 16.86 3.48 -4.39
N ASN A 198 17.01 4.61 -5.09
CA ASN A 198 18.12 5.53 -4.87
C ASN A 198 17.56 6.95 -4.97
N VAL A 199 17.67 7.71 -3.87
CA VAL A 199 17.08 9.04 -3.78
C VAL A 199 17.72 10.05 -4.74
N GLU A 200 19.03 9.98 -4.94
CA GLU A 200 19.77 10.89 -5.82
C GLU A 200 19.39 10.66 -7.28
N GLU A 201 19.36 9.39 -7.72
CA GLU A 201 18.92 9.03 -9.06
C GLU A 201 17.46 9.38 -9.32
N HIS A 202 16.60 9.19 -8.32
CA HIS A 202 15.20 9.58 -8.44
C HIS A 202 15.06 11.10 -8.60
N ILE A 203 15.77 11.90 -7.81
CA ILE A 203 15.75 13.37 -7.93
C ILE A 203 16.23 13.80 -9.32
N ASP A 204 17.30 13.20 -9.84
CA ASP A 204 17.81 13.52 -11.18
C ASP A 204 16.88 13.07 -12.30
N TRP A 205 16.15 11.96 -12.10
CA TRP A 205 15.06 11.56 -12.97
C TRP A 205 13.89 12.55 -12.89
N ALA A 206 13.49 12.98 -11.70
CA ALA A 206 12.37 13.88 -11.46
C ALA A 206 12.60 15.28 -12.04
N LYS A 207 13.84 15.79 -12.10
CA LYS A 207 14.17 17.04 -12.80
C LYS A 207 13.88 16.99 -14.31
N LYS A 208 13.89 15.79 -14.89
CA LYS A 208 13.72 15.56 -16.34
C LYS A 208 12.35 15.01 -16.71
N ASN A 209 11.51 14.68 -15.72
CA ASN A 209 10.25 13.98 -15.89
C ASN A 209 9.16 14.59 -14.99
N VAL A 210 7.90 14.23 -15.24
CA VAL A 210 6.78 14.70 -14.40
C VAL A 210 6.63 13.77 -13.20
N ALA A 211 7.25 14.13 -12.07
CA ALA A 211 7.19 13.34 -10.84
C ALA A 211 5.84 13.43 -10.11
N ARG A 212 5.07 14.50 -10.34
CA ARG A 212 3.69 14.63 -9.85
C ARG A 212 2.80 15.32 -10.87
N SER A 213 1.54 14.92 -10.93
CA SER A 213 0.53 15.55 -11.77
C SER A 213 -0.71 15.92 -10.97
N TYR A 214 -1.43 16.95 -11.42
CA TYR A 214 -2.57 17.51 -10.72
C TYR A 214 -3.88 17.23 -11.46
N GLN A 215 -4.97 17.29 -10.71
CA GLN A 215 -6.32 17.37 -11.22
C GLN A 215 -7.08 18.48 -10.51
N LEU A 216 -7.83 19.30 -11.28
CA LEU A 216 -8.82 20.21 -10.70
C LEU A 216 -10.03 19.39 -10.26
N LYS A 217 -10.47 19.59 -9.01
CA LYS A 217 -11.80 19.17 -8.58
C LYS A 217 -12.83 20.25 -8.91
N GLU A 218 -14.11 19.85 -8.92
CA GLU A 218 -15.25 20.74 -9.19
C GLU A 218 -15.29 21.95 -8.23
N ASP A 219 -14.78 21.78 -7.00
CA ASP A 219 -14.66 22.84 -5.99
C ASP A 219 -13.50 23.84 -6.25
N GLY A 220 -12.80 23.72 -7.38
CA GLY A 220 -11.64 24.56 -7.74
C GLY A 220 -10.34 24.21 -7.01
N VAL A 221 -10.37 23.28 -6.06
CA VAL A 221 -9.17 22.82 -5.33
C VAL A 221 -8.35 21.89 -6.23
N GLN A 222 -7.07 22.24 -6.46
CA GLN A 222 -6.12 21.36 -7.12
C GLN A 222 -5.67 20.27 -6.14
N LYS A 223 -5.80 19.01 -6.57
CA LYS A 223 -5.29 17.85 -5.84
C LYS A 223 -4.27 17.09 -6.67
N VAL A 224 -3.31 16.46 -5.99
CA VAL A 224 -2.35 15.59 -6.66
C VAL A 224 -3.10 14.35 -7.15
N LYS A 225 -3.01 14.05 -8.44
CA LYS A 225 -3.67 12.92 -9.10
C LYS A 225 -2.79 11.67 -9.08
N LEU A 226 -1.49 11.86 -9.29
CA LEU A 226 -0.52 10.79 -9.49
C LEU A 226 0.86 11.28 -9.07
N VAL A 227 1.59 10.42 -8.36
CA VAL A 227 3.01 10.58 -8.02
C VAL A 227 3.81 9.47 -8.69
N SER A 228 4.96 9.81 -9.25
CA SER A 228 5.83 8.89 -9.99
C SER A 228 7.21 8.84 -9.37
N HIS A 229 7.66 7.64 -9.02
CA HIS A 229 8.97 7.38 -8.44
C HIS A 229 9.81 6.50 -9.35
N PHE A 230 11.11 6.77 -9.42
CA PHE A 230 12.04 5.99 -10.22
C PHE A 230 12.85 5.05 -9.32
N TYR A 231 12.91 3.78 -9.70
CA TYR A 231 13.71 2.75 -9.06
C TYR A 231 14.63 2.13 -10.12
N GLY A 232 15.94 2.30 -9.94
CA GLY A 232 16.99 1.76 -10.81
C GLY A 232 17.57 0.46 -10.27
N HIS A 233 18.74 0.03 -10.73
CA HIS A 233 19.51 -1.04 -10.08
C HIS A 233 18.75 -2.36 -9.81
N GLY A 234 17.87 -2.77 -10.72
CA GLY A 234 17.29 -4.11 -10.69
C GLY A 234 18.27 -5.18 -11.19
N ASP A 235 17.83 -6.44 -11.17
CA ASP A 235 18.59 -7.56 -11.69
C ASP A 235 18.96 -7.35 -13.15
N VAL A 236 20.13 -7.84 -13.55
CA VAL A 236 20.61 -7.72 -14.92
C VAL A 236 19.67 -8.44 -15.89
N CYS A 237 19.21 -7.71 -16.89
CA CYS A 237 18.40 -8.23 -17.97
C CYS A 237 19.25 -9.10 -18.89
N ASP A 238 18.84 -10.33 -19.15
CA ASP A 238 19.47 -11.26 -20.10
C ASP A 238 19.44 -10.73 -21.54
N LEU A 239 18.33 -10.11 -21.93
CA LEU A 239 18.14 -9.60 -23.30
C LEU A 239 18.95 -8.34 -23.61
N THR A 240 19.08 -7.43 -22.65
CA THR A 240 19.72 -6.12 -22.88
C THR A 240 21.08 -5.99 -22.20
N SER A 241 21.43 -6.94 -21.31
CA SER A 241 22.60 -6.89 -20.44
C SER A 241 22.67 -5.67 -19.53
N LYS A 242 21.57 -4.91 -19.39
CA LYS A 242 21.46 -3.73 -18.51
C LYS A 242 20.63 -4.07 -17.27
N PRO A 243 20.85 -3.40 -16.13
CA PRO A 243 19.97 -3.50 -14.97
C PRO A 243 18.52 -3.17 -15.32
N ARG A 244 17.57 -3.94 -14.79
CA ARG A 244 16.15 -3.60 -14.86
C ARG A 244 15.89 -2.27 -14.14
N GLN A 245 14.88 -1.53 -14.60
CA GLN A 245 14.45 -0.28 -13.99
C GLN A 245 12.94 -0.13 -14.05
N VAL A 246 12.34 0.54 -13.08
CA VAL A 246 10.90 0.72 -12.99
C VAL A 246 10.50 2.12 -12.54
N VAL A 247 9.45 2.66 -13.18
CA VAL A 247 8.75 3.84 -12.70
C VAL A 247 7.49 3.41 -11.97
N VAL A 248 7.44 3.63 -10.67
CA VAL A 248 6.27 3.36 -9.82
C VAL A 248 5.31 4.54 -9.87
N LYS A 249 4.05 4.29 -10.20
CA LYS A 249 2.97 5.26 -10.33
C LYS A 249 1.94 5.05 -9.22
N LEU A 250 1.98 5.92 -8.21
CA LEU A 250 1.11 5.91 -7.04
C LEU A 250 -0.15 6.74 -7.28
N LYS A 251 -1.31 6.10 -7.20
CA LYS A 251 -2.61 6.75 -7.36
C LYS A 251 -3.52 6.44 -6.17
N CYS A 252 -4.28 7.46 -5.77
CA CYS A 252 -5.38 7.26 -4.82
C CYS A 252 -6.51 6.48 -5.49
N LYS A 253 -7.00 5.46 -4.80
CA LYS A 253 -8.22 4.75 -5.15
C LYS A 253 -9.05 4.53 -3.89
N GLU A 254 -10.18 5.21 -3.79
CA GLU A 254 -11.11 5.07 -2.67
C GLU A 254 -11.70 3.64 -2.64
N SER A 255 -11.89 3.09 -1.44
CA SER A 255 -12.46 1.75 -1.24
C SER A 255 -13.04 1.65 0.17
N GLU A 256 -14.07 0.81 0.33
CA GLU A 256 -14.62 0.45 1.64
C GLU A 256 -13.62 -0.34 2.50
N SER A 257 -12.63 -0.98 1.88
CA SER A 257 -11.55 -1.67 2.58
C SER A 257 -10.27 -0.83 2.58
N PRO A 258 -9.76 -0.40 3.75
CA PRO A 258 -8.54 0.42 3.84
C PRO A 258 -7.28 -0.33 3.37
N HIS A 259 -7.34 -1.66 3.32
CA HIS A 259 -6.25 -2.54 2.88
C HIS A 259 -6.39 -2.98 1.42
N ALA A 260 -7.36 -2.44 0.67
CA ALA A 260 -7.48 -2.73 -0.75
C ALA A 260 -6.27 -2.18 -1.51
N VAL A 261 -5.62 -3.03 -2.31
CA VAL A 261 -4.49 -2.65 -3.15
C VAL A 261 -4.68 -3.26 -4.53
N THR A 262 -4.55 -2.44 -5.56
CA THR A 262 -4.45 -2.88 -6.96
C THR A 262 -3.03 -2.60 -7.46
N VAL A 263 -2.35 -3.66 -7.91
CA VAL A 263 -0.99 -3.57 -8.44
C VAL A 263 -0.95 -4.23 -9.82
N TYR A 264 -0.40 -3.51 -10.80
CA TYR A 264 -0.17 -4.02 -12.16
C TYR A 264 1.16 -3.53 -12.69
N MET A 265 1.78 -4.34 -13.58
CA MET A 265 3.05 -4.04 -14.21
C MET A 265 2.87 -3.94 -15.72
N LEU A 266 3.49 -2.94 -16.34
CA LEU A 266 3.60 -2.79 -17.78
C LEU A 266 5.08 -2.75 -18.17
N GLU A 267 5.46 -3.38 -19.27
CA GLU A 267 6.82 -3.36 -19.82
C GLU A 267 6.81 -2.64 -21.18
N PRO A 268 6.80 -1.29 -21.21
CA PRO A 268 6.76 -0.53 -22.45
C PRO A 268 8.03 -0.69 -23.31
N GLN A 269 9.16 -1.03 -22.68
CA GLN A 269 10.42 -1.38 -23.36
C GLN A 269 11.07 -2.53 -22.61
N THR A 270 11.84 -3.36 -23.32
CA THR A 270 12.52 -4.52 -22.72
C THR A 270 13.31 -4.13 -21.48
N CYS A 271 12.96 -4.75 -20.35
CA CYS A 271 13.55 -4.52 -19.03
C CYS A 271 13.41 -3.10 -18.46
N GLN A 272 12.46 -2.32 -18.98
CA GLN A 272 12.01 -1.05 -18.41
C GLN A 272 10.52 -1.11 -18.12
N TYR A 273 10.15 -0.92 -16.86
CA TYR A 273 8.81 -1.21 -16.39
C TYR A 273 8.09 0.03 -15.87
N VAL A 274 6.76 -0.05 -15.84
CA VAL A 274 5.88 0.89 -15.15
C VAL A 274 4.99 0.09 -14.20
N LEU A 275 5.15 0.31 -12.91
CA LEU A 275 4.34 -0.32 -11.87
C LEU A 275 3.21 0.65 -11.47
N GLY A 276 1.96 0.29 -11.76
CA GLY A 276 0.80 1.01 -11.25
C GLY A 276 0.39 0.48 -9.87
N VAL A 277 0.28 1.37 -8.90
CA VAL A 277 -0.14 1.04 -7.53
C VAL A 277 -1.28 1.97 -7.12
N GLU A 278 -2.43 1.37 -6.83
CA GLU A 278 -3.68 2.04 -6.48
C GLU A 278 -4.18 1.52 -5.13
N SER A 279 -4.33 2.40 -4.13
CA SER A 279 -4.79 2.02 -2.79
C SER A 279 -5.39 3.20 -2.01
N PRO A 280 -6.33 2.97 -1.07
CA PRO A 280 -6.85 4.00 -0.19
C PRO A 280 -5.80 4.62 0.72
N VAL A 281 -4.76 3.87 1.13
CA VAL A 281 -3.68 4.40 1.98
C VAL A 281 -2.95 5.56 1.28
N ILE A 282 -2.86 5.52 -0.04
CA ILE A 282 -2.21 6.55 -0.86
C ILE A 282 -3.03 7.85 -0.84
N CYS A 283 -4.36 7.78 -0.74
CA CYS A 283 -5.24 8.96 -0.76
C CYS A 283 -4.91 9.98 0.34
N LYS A 284 -4.41 9.52 1.49
CA LYS A 284 -4.08 10.38 2.63
C LYS A 284 -2.72 11.08 2.49
N VAL A 285 -1.82 10.51 1.69
CA VAL A 285 -0.44 11.01 1.54
C VAL A 285 -0.17 11.66 0.19
N LEU A 286 -1.00 11.44 -0.83
CA LEU A 286 -0.71 11.88 -2.20
C LEU A 286 -0.57 13.41 -2.32
N ASP A 287 -1.36 14.17 -1.56
CA ASP A 287 -1.30 15.64 -1.53
C ASP A 287 -0.06 16.18 -0.76
N THR A 288 0.69 15.32 -0.05
CA THR A 288 1.94 15.70 0.65
C THR A 288 3.17 15.70 -0.25
N ALA A 289 3.01 15.32 -1.52
CA ALA A 289 4.10 15.17 -2.47
C ALA A 289 4.80 16.51 -2.78
N ASP A 290 6.11 16.56 -2.57
CA ASP A 290 6.94 17.71 -2.94
C ASP A 290 7.11 17.84 -4.48
N GLU A 291 7.94 18.79 -4.92
CA GLU A 291 8.20 18.99 -6.36
C GLU A 291 8.85 17.81 -7.06
N HIS A 292 9.56 16.94 -6.32
CA HIS A 292 10.16 15.71 -6.81
C HIS A 292 9.25 14.49 -6.63
N GLY A 293 8.05 14.67 -6.09
CA GLY A 293 7.10 13.59 -5.84
C GLY A 293 7.38 12.80 -4.56
N LEU A 294 8.30 13.23 -3.70
CA LEU A 294 8.55 12.56 -2.43
C LEU A 294 7.38 12.81 -1.46
N LEU A 295 6.82 11.72 -0.92
CA LEU A 295 5.72 11.75 0.04
C LEU A 295 6.27 11.89 1.47
N SER A 296 5.49 12.54 2.32
CA SER A 296 5.81 12.73 3.74
C SER A 296 4.60 12.39 4.61
N VAL A 297 4.83 12.18 5.91
CA VAL A 297 3.74 12.03 6.88
C VAL A 297 3.16 13.43 7.11
N SER A 298 1.86 13.62 6.91
CA SER A 298 1.19 14.88 7.24
C SER A 298 1.37 15.19 8.72
N SER A 299 1.90 16.38 9.04
CA SER A 299 2.06 16.88 10.42
C SER A 299 0.71 17.20 11.07
#